data_AF-A0A8X6P627-F1
#
_entry.id   AF-A0A8X6P627-F1
#
_cell.length_a   1.000
_cell.length_b   1.000
_cell.length_c   1.000
_cell.angle_alpha   90.00
_cell.angle_beta   90.00
_cell.angle_gamma   90.00
#
_symmetry.space_group_name_H-M   'P 1'
#
loop_
_entity.id
_entity.type
_entity.pdbx_description
1 polymer ?
#
loop_
_entity_poly.entity_id
_entity_poly.type
_entity_poly.pdbx_seq_one_letter_code
_entity_poly.pdbx_strand_id
1 'polypeptide(L)' 'EEEHLLQYPYPTNCTDYDDMWRKNNKTGPRSQEVCQNKCLDSFKENCWEYLLPPALSKNNDTQSISFK' A
#
# COMPACT_ATOMS: atom_id res chain seq x y z
N GLU A 1 -19.84 26.87 -13.02
CA GLU A 1 -19.97 25.43 -13.26
C GLU A 1 -21.07 24.96 -12.32
N GLU A 2 -22.21 24.50 -12.85
CA GLU A 2 -23.31 23.99 -12.02
C GLU A 2 -23.02 22.52 -11.68
N GLU A 3 -22.90 22.19 -10.40
CA GLU A 3 -22.70 20.82 -9.92
C GLU A 3 -23.97 19.98 -10.15
N HIS A 4 -23.95 19.11 -11.16
CA HIS A 4 -25.01 18.13 -11.39
C HIS A 4 -24.80 16.92 -10.48
N LEU A 5 -25.45 16.95 -9.31
CA LEU A 5 -25.47 15.79 -8.40
C LEU A 5 -26.28 14.63 -8.99
N LEU A 6 -25.78 13.40 -8.83
CA LEU A 6 -26.53 12.19 -9.20
C LEU A 6 -27.77 12.02 -8.32
N GLN A 7 -28.89 11.56 -8.89
CA GLN A 7 -30.10 11.30 -8.13
C GLN A 7 -29.90 10.13 -7.15
N TYR A 8 -30.37 10.31 -5.91
CA TYR A 8 -30.28 9.31 -4.86
C TYR A 8 -31.29 8.16 -5.06
N PRO A 9 -30.93 6.90 -4.74
CA PRO A 9 -29.59 6.44 -4.40
C PRO A 9 -28.73 6.28 -5.65
N TYR A 10 -27.58 6.96 -5.69
CA TYR A 10 -26.61 6.72 -6.74
C TYR A 10 -25.86 5.42 -6.45
N PRO A 11 -25.60 4.60 -7.47
CA PRO A 11 -24.84 3.37 -7.27
C PRO A 11 -23.44 3.72 -6.77
N THR A 12 -23.07 3.17 -5.62
CA THR A 12 -21.69 3.19 -5.13
C THR A 12 -21.08 1.81 -5.34
N ASN A 13 -19.87 1.76 -5.91
CA ASN A 13 -19.10 0.52 -6.02
C ASN A 13 -18.04 0.50 -4.92
N CYS A 14 -18.47 0.68 -3.68
CA CYS A 14 -17.59 0.71 -2.52
C CYS A 14 -17.29 -0.71 -2.05
N THR A 15 -16.01 -1.02 -1.88
CA THR A 15 -15.57 -2.28 -1.27
C THR A 15 -15.68 -2.18 0.26
N ASP A 16 -16.38 -3.12 0.89
CA ASP A 16 -16.40 -3.25 2.35
C ASP A 16 -15.17 -4.02 2.84
N TYR A 17 -14.07 -3.28 3.02
CA TYR A 17 -12.81 -3.83 3.51
C TYR A 17 -12.93 -4.42 4.92
N ASP A 18 -13.81 -3.87 5.77
CA ASP A 18 -14.00 -4.33 7.14
C ASP A 18 -14.66 -5.71 7.16
N ASP A 19 -15.67 -5.91 6.32
CA ASP A 19 -16.33 -7.21 6.17
C ASP A 19 -15.42 -8.26 5.54
N MET A 20 -14.69 -7.90 4.49
CA MET A 20 -13.68 -8.78 3.89
C MET A 20 -12.62 -9.20 4.91
N TRP A 21 -12.15 -8.27 5.74
CA TRP A 21 -11.15 -8.55 6.76
C TRP A 21 -11.69 -9.51 7.84
N ARG A 22 -12.93 -9.29 8.30
CA ARG A 22 -13.59 -10.21 9.24
C ARG A 22 -13.76 -11.61 8.65
N LYS A 23 -14.24 -11.71 7.39
CA LYS A 23 -14.42 -12.98 6.67
C LYS A 23 -13.10 -13.73 6.46
N ASN A 24 -12.00 -13.00 6.29
CA ASN A 24 -10.66 -13.55 6.14
C ASN A 24 -9.93 -13.75 7.47
N ASN A 25 -10.65 -14.07 8.56
CA ASN A 25 -10.07 -14.28 9.90
C ASN A 25 -9.14 -13.14 10.36
N LYS A 26 -9.51 -11.90 10.07
CA LYS A 26 -8.74 -10.69 10.41
C LYS A 26 -7.30 -10.71 9.87
N THR A 27 -7.11 -11.39 8.74
CA THR A 27 -5.79 -11.51 8.08
C THR A 27 -5.75 -10.66 6.82
N GLY A 28 -4.61 -9.99 6.59
CA GLY A 28 -4.40 -9.12 5.43
C GLY A 28 -4.71 -7.64 5.68
N PRO A 29 -4.64 -6.79 4.64
CA PRO A 29 -4.85 -5.36 4.74
C PRO A 29 -6.32 -5.03 5.04
N ARG A 30 -6.54 -4.12 6.01
CA ARG A 30 -7.88 -3.70 6.45
C ARG A 30 -8.42 -2.47 5.70
N SER A 31 -7.63 -1.89 4.81
CA SER A 31 -8.04 -0.76 3.98
C SER A 31 -7.33 -0.80 2.63
N GLN A 32 -7.84 -0.02 1.68
CA GLN A 32 -7.21 0.18 0.38
C GLN A 32 -5.78 0.74 0.51
N GLU A 33 -5.58 1.72 1.39
CA GLU A 33 -4.27 2.32 1.64
C GLU A 33 -3.26 1.29 2.18
N VAL A 34 -3.66 0.50 3.18
CA VAL A 34 -2.79 -0.56 3.73
C VAL A 34 -2.50 -1.63 2.67
N CYS A 35 -3.45 -1.92 1.79
CA CYS A 35 -3.23 -2.83 0.67
C CYS A 35 -2.17 -2.30 -0.30
N GLN A 36 -2.26 -1.02 -0.69
CA GLN A 36 -1.29 -0.36 -1.57
C GLN A 36 0.10 -0.32 -0.93
N ASN A 37 0.20 0.08 0.34
CA ASN A 37 1.47 0.12 1.06
C ASN A 37 2.11 -1.26 1.15
N LYS A 38 1.33 -2.30 1.47
CA LYS A 38 1.84 -3.67 1.51
C LYS A 38 2.36 -4.16 0.15
N CYS A 39 1.71 -3.74 -0.94
CA CYS A 39 2.18 -4.03 -2.29
C CYS A 39 3.53 -3.34 -2.59
N LEU A 40 3.66 -2.06 -2.22
CA LEU A 40 4.91 -1.31 -2.36
C LEU A 40 6.04 -1.90 -1.54
N ASP A 41 5.77 -2.30 -0.29
CA ASP A 41 6.77 -2.94 0.57
C ASP A 41 7.21 -4.28 -0.02
N SER A 42 6.25 -5.11 -0.45
CA SER A 42 6.57 -6.37 -1.14
C SER A 42 7.41 -6.15 -2.40
N PHE A 43 7.14 -5.09 -3.17
CA PHE A 43 7.94 -4.74 -4.33
C PHE A 43 9.37 -4.34 -3.93
N LYS A 44 9.55 -3.51 -2.88
CA LYS A 44 10.89 -3.13 -2.40
C LYS A 44 11.71 -4.34 -1.94
N GLU A 45 11.09 -5.22 -1.15
CA GLU A 45 11.75 -6.42 -0.62
C GLU A 45 12.12 -7.42 -1.73
N ASN A 46 11.32 -7.51 -2.80
CA ASN A 46 11.57 -8.46 -3.89
C ASN A 46 12.34 -7.88 -5.08
N CYS A 47 12.46 -6.55 -5.18
CA CYS A 47 13.08 -5.87 -6.32
C CYS A 47 14.29 -5.00 -5.95
N TRP A 48 14.83 -5.12 -4.73
CA TRP A 48 16.05 -4.42 -4.32
C TRP A 48 17.24 -4.67 -5.27
N GLU A 49 17.27 -5.83 -5.93
CA GLU A 49 18.33 -6.22 -6.85
C GLU A 49 18.30 -5.46 -8.20
N TYR A 50 17.15 -4.89 -8.59
CA TYR A 50 16.95 -4.30 -9.92
C TYR A 50 16.85 -2.77 -9.95
N LEU A 51 16.88 -2.10 -8.80
CA LEU A 51 16.67 -0.64 -8.68
C LEU A 51 17.91 0.16 -8.29
N LEU A 52 19.03 -0.50 -7.98
CA LEU A 52 20.29 0.18 -7.70
C LEU A 52 21.20 0.15 -8.94
N PRO A 53 21.68 1.31 -9.45
CA PRO A 53 22.89 1.29 -10.27
C PRO A 53 24.03 0.65 -9.45
N PRO A 54 24.94 -0.13 -10.07
CA PRO A 54 25.96 -0.94 -9.38
C PRO A 54 26.95 -0.19 -8.45
N ALA A 55 26.75 1.09 -8.18
CA ALA A 55 27.60 1.94 -7.36
C ALA A 55 27.31 1.92 -5.84
N LEU A 56 26.24 1.26 -5.37
CA LEU A 56 25.91 1.23 -3.92
C LEU A 56 25.94 -0.16 -3.26
N SER A 57 26.44 -1.19 -3.95
CA SER A 57 26.70 -2.48 -3.31
C SER A 57 28.04 -2.48 -2.59
N LYS A 58 28.16 -1.79 -1.45
CA LYS A 58 29.17 -2.11 -0.45
C LYS A 58 28.67 -1.95 0.99
N ASN A 59 28.49 -3.13 1.58
CA ASN A 59 28.82 -3.55 2.94
C ASN A 59 27.69 -3.52 3.97
N ASN A 60 27.41 -4.73 4.47
CA ASN A 60 26.91 -5.00 5.80
C ASN A 60 27.62 -4.08 6.80
N ASP A 61 26.88 -3.13 7.35
CA ASP A 61 26.97 -2.73 8.75
C ASP A 61 25.79 -1.81 9.06
N THR A 62 24.99 -2.25 10.01
CA THR A 62 23.91 -1.50 10.65
C THR A 62 24.37 -0.08 11.00
N GLN A 63 23.91 0.92 10.26
CA GLN A 63 23.93 2.30 10.73
C GLN A 63 22.51 2.85 10.69
N SER A 64 21.95 2.96 11.90
CA SER A 64 20.73 3.68 12.22
C SER A 64 20.72 5.04 11.53
N ILE A 65 19.77 5.25 10.64
CA ILE A 65 19.51 6.57 10.07
C ILE A 65 18.78 7.37 11.15
N SER A 66 19.51 8.30 11.78
CA SER A 66 18.94 9.34 12.65
C SER A 66 18.59 10.54 11.78
N PHE A 67 17.32 10.94 11.78
CA PHE A 67 16.88 12.20 11.17
C PHE A 67 17.12 13.36 12.14
N LYS A 68 17.91 14.33 11.71
CA LYS A 68 17.89 15.71 12.21
C LYS A 68 17.81 16.66 11.02
#